data_AF-A0AAI9T3T8-F1
#
_entry.id   AF-A0AAI9T3T8-F1
#
_cell.length_a   1.000
_cell.length_b   1.000
_cell.length_c   1.000
_cell.angle_alpha   90.00
_cell.angle_beta   90.00
_cell.angle_gamma   90.00
#
_symmetry.space_group_name_H-M   'P 1'
#
loop_
_entity.id
_entity.type
_entity.pdbx_description
1 polymer ?
#
loop_
_entity_poly.entity_id
_entity_poly.type
_entity_poly.pdbx_seq_one_letter_code
_entity_poly.pdbx_strand_id
1 'polypeptide(L)'
;MKKLLSILGAIGLTATSTTNLISCYDDKLAEKPPENNNWKLVSSILGEGNTKKWYIGIFKKDNKWNIIKWNGNKEFYSYYYDKVYFWNGSAEPTETQIPTINPKTGKITDWKD
;
A
#
# COMPACT_ATOMS: atom_id res chain seq x y z
N MET A 1 -13.01 58.68 -33.05
CA MET A 1 -12.01 59.25 -32.10
C MET A 1 -11.33 58.11 -31.37
N LYS A 2 -10.00 58.18 -31.26
CA LYS A 2 -9.11 57.19 -30.64
C LYS A 2 -9.22 57.28 -29.11
N LYS A 3 -9.06 56.15 -28.41
CA LYS A 3 -8.06 55.96 -27.34
C LYS A 3 -8.06 54.50 -26.85
N LEU A 4 -6.87 53.90 -26.97
CA LEU A 4 -6.43 52.63 -26.40
C LEU A 4 -6.24 52.76 -24.88
N LEU A 5 -6.38 51.64 -24.18
CA LEU A 5 -5.39 51.18 -23.18
C LEU A 5 -5.57 49.67 -22.96
N SER A 6 -4.57 48.94 -23.43
CA SER A 6 -4.24 47.59 -23.03
C SER A 6 -4.18 47.48 -21.50
N ILE A 7 -4.49 46.30 -20.97
CA ILE A 7 -3.54 45.52 -20.16
C ILE A 7 -3.91 44.05 -20.31
N LEU A 8 -2.89 43.28 -20.70
CA LEU A 8 -2.88 41.84 -20.72
C LEU A 8 -3.20 41.30 -19.32
N GLY A 9 -4.26 40.51 -19.21
CA GLY A 9 -4.47 39.62 -18.07
C GLY A 9 -4.14 38.18 -18.45
N ALA A 10 -2.93 37.92 -18.94
CA ALA A 10 -2.42 36.56 -18.98
C ALA A 10 -2.04 36.17 -17.55
N ILE A 11 -3.01 35.69 -16.77
CA ILE A 11 -2.69 34.83 -15.64
C ILE A 11 -2.76 33.42 -16.22
N GLY A 12 -1.58 32.96 -16.64
CA GLY A 12 -1.39 31.56 -17.00
C GLY A 12 -1.85 30.71 -15.82
N LEU A 13 -2.81 29.83 -16.07
CA LEU A 13 -3.08 28.73 -15.16
C LEU A 13 -1.85 27.82 -15.29
N THR A 14 -0.85 28.05 -14.45
CA THR A 14 0.27 27.11 -14.32
C THR A 14 -0.33 25.80 -13.86
N ALA A 15 -0.31 24.79 -14.72
CA ALA A 15 -0.57 23.42 -14.29
C ALA A 15 0.47 23.11 -13.21
N THR A 16 0.04 23.05 -11.95
CA THR A 16 0.89 22.55 -10.88
C THR A 16 1.04 21.06 -11.10
N SER A 17 1.96 20.66 -11.97
CA SER A 17 2.45 19.29 -11.99
C SER A 17 3.14 19.09 -10.65
N THR A 18 2.46 18.45 -9.71
CA THR A 18 3.08 17.94 -8.49
C THR A 18 4.12 16.93 -8.92
N THR A 19 5.36 17.40 -9.08
CA THR A 19 6.52 16.54 -9.27
C THR A 19 6.75 15.86 -7.94
N ASN A 20 6.32 14.62 -7.80
CA ASN A 20 6.78 13.78 -6.70
C ASN A 20 8.28 13.59 -6.88
N LEU A 21 9.07 14.30 -6.07
CA LEU A 21 10.51 14.07 -5.94
C LEU A 21 10.68 12.70 -5.29
N ILE A 22 10.89 11.67 -6.11
CA ILE A 22 11.36 10.37 -5.63
C ILE A 22 12.85 10.53 -5.37
N SER A 23 13.21 10.76 -4.11
CA SER A 23 14.59 10.68 -3.65
C SER A 23 15.11 9.26 -3.86
N CYS A 24 16.28 9.11 -4.51
CA CYS A 24 17.00 7.85 -4.62
C CYS A 24 17.51 7.43 -3.23
N TYR A 25 16.66 6.76 -2.45
CA TYR A 25 17.08 5.95 -1.31
C TYR A 25 16.94 4.49 -1.70
N ASP A 26 18.03 3.76 -1.49
CA ASP A 26 18.25 2.35 -1.80
C ASP A 26 17.00 1.47 -1.72
N ASP A 27 16.83 0.66 -2.77
CA ASP A 27 15.74 -0.29 -3.04
C ASP A 27 15.67 -1.46 -2.04
N LYS A 28 15.54 -1.17 -0.74
CA LYS A 28 14.74 -2.00 0.17
C LYS A 28 13.37 -1.36 0.33
N LEU A 29 12.69 -1.18 -0.81
CA LEU A 29 11.26 -0.99 -0.87
C LEU A 29 10.60 -2.24 -0.27
N ALA A 30 10.38 -2.23 1.05
CA ALA A 30 9.17 -2.89 1.54
C ALA A 30 8.03 -2.30 0.71
N GLU A 31 7.39 -3.13 -0.13
CA GLU A 31 6.26 -2.74 -0.98
C GLU A 31 5.17 -2.12 -0.11
N LYS A 32 5.20 -0.80 0.03
CA LYS A 32 4.18 -0.08 0.78
C LYS A 32 2.89 -0.13 -0.06
N PRO A 33 1.74 -0.43 0.56
CA PRO A 33 0.45 -0.27 -0.10
C PRO A 33 0.29 1.18 -0.63
N PRO A 34 -0.49 1.40 -1.70
CA PRO A 34 -0.89 2.73 -2.12
C PRO A 34 -1.50 3.53 -0.94
N GLU A 35 -1.34 4.85 -0.94
CA GLU A 35 -1.80 5.70 0.17
C GLU A 35 -3.30 5.53 0.44
N ASN A 36 -4.10 5.43 -0.63
CA ASN A 36 -5.55 5.24 -0.61
C ASN A 36 -5.99 3.78 -0.38
N ASN A 37 -5.06 2.82 -0.25
CA ASN A 37 -5.42 1.42 -0.05
C ASN A 37 -5.70 1.12 1.43
N ASN A 38 -6.67 0.24 1.68
CA ASN A 38 -7.08 -0.17 3.02
C ASN A 38 -6.05 -1.07 3.73
N TRP A 39 -5.19 -1.78 2.99
CA TRP A 39 -4.08 -2.52 3.57
C TRP A 39 -2.99 -1.57 4.04
N LYS A 40 -2.43 -1.83 5.23
CA LYS A 40 -1.34 -1.07 5.82
C LYS A 40 -0.26 -2.02 6.33
N LEU A 41 1.01 -1.71 6.07
CA LEU A 41 2.14 -2.52 6.48
C LEU A 41 2.26 -2.52 8.01
N VAL A 42 2.41 -3.70 8.61
CA VAL A 42 2.69 -3.84 10.05
C VAL A 42 4.18 -3.57 10.28
N SER A 43 4.53 -2.48 10.96
CA SER A 43 5.91 -2.03 11.14
C SER A 43 6.64 -2.66 12.32
N SER A 44 5.91 -3.12 13.33
CA SER A 44 6.45 -3.84 14.49
C SER A 44 5.45 -4.90 14.87
N ILE A 45 5.96 -6.08 15.22
CA ILE A 45 5.13 -7.27 15.17
C ILE A 45 5.20 -8.12 16.44
N LEU A 46 5.59 -7.45 17.52
CA LEU A 46 5.46 -8.00 18.86
C LEU A 46 4.14 -7.48 19.41
N GLY A 47 3.13 -8.35 19.47
CA GLY A 47 1.91 -8.12 20.27
C GLY A 47 0.62 -7.71 19.54
N GLU A 48 0.57 -7.67 18.20
CA GLU A 48 -0.63 -7.25 17.46
C GLU A 48 -1.58 -8.38 17.04
N GLY A 49 -1.39 -9.59 17.57
CA GLY A 49 -2.25 -10.74 17.21
C GLY A 49 -3.66 -10.70 17.79
N ASN A 50 -3.99 -9.74 18.65
CA ASN A 50 -5.32 -9.62 19.25
C ASN A 50 -5.96 -8.23 19.04
N THR A 51 -5.89 -7.72 17.81
CA THR A 51 -6.51 -6.43 17.44
C THR A 51 -7.91 -6.58 16.87
N LYS A 52 -8.39 -7.82 16.66
CA LYS A 52 -9.63 -8.15 15.91
C LYS A 52 -9.64 -7.62 14.46
N LYS A 53 -8.49 -7.18 13.94
CA LYS A 53 -8.33 -6.76 12.54
C LYS A 53 -8.14 -7.95 11.62
N TRP A 54 -8.36 -7.74 10.34
CA TRP A 54 -7.97 -8.69 9.30
C TRP A 54 -6.54 -8.46 8.88
N TYR A 55 -5.85 -9.54 8.56
CA TYR A 55 -4.46 -9.54 8.19
C TYR A 55 -4.24 -10.39 6.94
N ILE A 56 -3.20 -10.02 6.21
CA ILE A 56 -2.57 -10.86 5.19
C ILE A 56 -1.08 -11.01 5.49
N GLY A 57 -0.54 -12.17 5.15
CA GLY A 57 0.83 -12.53 5.41
C GLY A 57 1.42 -13.23 4.20
N ILE A 58 2.62 -12.81 3.82
CA ILE A 58 3.36 -13.39 2.71
C ILE A 58 4.45 -14.27 3.30
N PHE A 59 4.51 -15.53 2.87
CA PHE A 59 5.49 -16.49 3.37
C PHE A 59 5.94 -17.43 2.26
N LYS A 60 7.13 -18.01 2.44
CA LYS A 60 7.69 -18.98 1.51
C LYS A 60 7.51 -20.38 2.08
N LYS A 61 6.93 -21.28 1.27
CA LYS A 61 6.77 -22.70 1.58
C LYS A 61 7.01 -23.51 0.32
N ASP A 62 7.80 -24.59 0.42
CA ASP A 62 8.11 -25.50 -0.68
C ASP A 62 8.63 -24.77 -1.94
N ASN A 63 9.55 -23.81 -1.74
CA ASN A 63 10.10 -22.93 -2.78
C ASN A 63 9.08 -22.07 -3.56
N LYS A 64 7.85 -21.96 -3.07
CA LYS A 64 6.80 -21.08 -3.62
C LYS A 64 6.41 -20.03 -2.59
N TRP A 65 6.13 -18.84 -3.08
CA TRP A 65 5.57 -17.77 -2.25
C TRP A 65 4.06 -17.89 -2.20
N ASN A 66 3.52 -17.71 -1.00
CA ASN A 66 2.11 -17.84 -0.69
C ASN A 66 1.62 -16.63 0.09
N ILE A 67 0.34 -16.32 -0.06
CA ILE A 67 -0.39 -15.33 0.72
C ILE A 67 -1.50 -16.02 1.49
N ILE A 68 -1.70 -15.63 2.75
CA ILE A 68 -2.78 -16.13 3.60
C ILE A 68 -3.50 -14.97 4.26
N LYS A 69 -4.84 -15.05 4.35
CA LYS A 69 -5.72 -14.13 5.08
C LYS A 69 -6.10 -14.75 6.44
N TRP A 70 -6.09 -13.96 7.50
CA TRP A 70 -6.63 -14.38 8.80
C TRP A 70 -7.23 -13.20 9.58
N ASN A 71 -8.08 -13.52 10.57
CA ASN A 71 -8.53 -12.55 11.56
C ASN A 71 -7.63 -12.62 12.80
N GLY A 72 -7.13 -11.47 13.25
CA GLY A 72 -6.31 -11.30 14.46
C GLY A 72 -7.13 -11.40 15.75
N ASN A 73 -7.89 -12.48 15.90
CA ASN A 73 -8.55 -12.90 17.13
C ASN A 73 -7.68 -13.87 17.95
N LYS A 74 -6.49 -14.22 17.46
CA LYS A 74 -5.52 -15.10 18.10
C LYS A 74 -4.13 -14.53 17.91
N GLU A 75 -3.33 -14.60 18.97
CA GLU A 75 -1.92 -14.24 18.90
C GLU A 75 -1.24 -14.96 17.73
N PHE A 76 -0.54 -14.17 16.91
CA PHE A 76 0.31 -14.69 15.86
C PHE A 76 1.68 -14.02 15.97
N TYR A 77 2.70 -14.74 15.58
CA TYR A 77 4.03 -14.19 15.46
C TYR A 77 4.30 -13.89 13.98
N SER A 78 4.70 -12.66 13.67
CA SER A 78 5.05 -12.33 12.28
C SER A 78 6.27 -13.01 11.73
N TYR A 79 7.22 -13.45 12.57
CA TYR A 79 8.52 -13.87 12.06
C TYR A 79 8.40 -15.10 11.15
N TYR A 80 7.24 -15.77 11.16
CA TYR A 80 6.84 -16.79 10.19
C TYR A 80 6.54 -16.25 8.78
N TYR A 81 6.43 -14.93 8.63
CA TYR A 81 6.08 -14.20 7.42
C TYR A 81 7.20 -13.23 7.05
N ASP A 82 7.40 -13.06 5.75
CA ASP A 82 8.33 -12.06 5.19
C ASP A 82 7.74 -10.64 5.33
N LYS A 83 6.42 -10.53 5.09
CA LYS A 83 5.65 -9.28 5.23
C LYS A 83 4.27 -9.59 5.78
N VAL A 84 3.76 -8.68 6.61
CA VAL A 84 2.40 -8.71 7.15
C VAL A 84 1.74 -7.37 6.94
N TYR A 85 0.50 -7.38 6.50
CA TYR A 85 -0.34 -6.19 6.36
C TYR A 85 -1.63 -6.38 7.13
N PHE A 86 -2.12 -5.31 7.75
CA PHE A 86 -3.43 -5.28 8.39
C PHE A 86 -4.42 -4.49 7.54
N TRP A 87 -5.69 -4.85 7.66
CA TRP A 87 -6.80 -4.18 7.02
C TRP A 87 -7.31 -3.02 7.89
N ASN A 88 -7.38 -1.83 7.31
CA ASN A 88 -7.89 -0.63 7.96
C ASN A 88 -9.30 -0.23 7.50
N GLY A 89 -9.97 -1.06 6.69
CA GLY A 89 -11.36 -0.85 6.30
C GLY A 89 -12.34 -1.23 7.41
N SER A 90 -13.58 -0.74 7.30
CA SER A 90 -14.62 -0.91 8.33
C SER A 90 -15.24 -2.31 8.39
N ALA A 91 -15.13 -3.10 7.32
CA ALA A 91 -15.67 -4.46 7.20
C ALA A 91 -14.56 -5.47 6.85
N GLU A 92 -14.86 -6.77 6.86
CA GLU A 92 -13.93 -7.80 6.37
C GLU A 92 -13.55 -7.53 4.90
N PRO A 93 -12.26 -7.64 4.52
CA PRO A 93 -11.85 -7.55 3.12
C PRO A 93 -12.41 -8.74 2.33
N THR A 94 -13.04 -8.43 1.20
CA THR A 94 -13.53 -9.45 0.27
C THR A 94 -12.35 -10.13 -0.44
N GLU A 95 -12.61 -11.27 -1.08
CA GLU A 95 -11.58 -12.00 -1.84
C GLU A 95 -11.01 -11.15 -3.00
N THR A 96 -11.80 -10.23 -3.55
CA THR A 96 -11.33 -9.31 -4.60
C THR A 96 -10.38 -8.24 -4.08
N GLN A 97 -10.34 -7.99 -2.77
CA GLN A 97 -9.48 -6.99 -2.11
C GLN A 97 -8.17 -7.60 -1.60
N ILE A 98 -7.98 -8.92 -1.74
CA ILE A 98 -6.71 -9.57 -1.40
C ILE A 98 -5.70 -9.31 -2.53
N PRO A 99 -4.52 -8.76 -2.23
CA PRO A 99 -3.52 -8.49 -3.25
C PRO A 99 -3.00 -9.77 -3.89
N THR A 100 -2.60 -9.67 -5.15
CA THR A 100 -1.98 -10.79 -5.88
C THR A 100 -0.48 -10.75 -5.69
N ILE A 101 0.13 -11.92 -5.44
CA ILE A 101 1.58 -12.06 -5.32
C ILE A 101 2.17 -12.86 -6.49
N ASN A 102 3.41 -12.54 -6.84
CA ASN A 102 4.20 -13.37 -7.74
C ASN A 102 4.69 -14.62 -6.98
N PRO A 103 4.35 -15.84 -7.42
CA PRO A 103 4.68 -17.07 -6.69
C PRO A 103 6.18 -17.40 -6.67
N LYS A 104 6.99 -16.77 -7.53
CA LYS A 104 8.45 -16.96 -7.59
C LYS A 104 9.20 -15.96 -6.69
N THR A 105 8.68 -14.74 -6.53
CA THR A 105 9.41 -13.65 -5.87
C THR A 105 8.76 -13.16 -4.58
N GLY A 106 7.49 -13.49 -4.31
CA GLY A 106 6.76 -13.00 -3.13
C GLY A 106 6.37 -11.53 -3.21
N LYS A 107 6.68 -10.88 -4.33
CA LYS A 107 6.32 -9.49 -4.60
C LYS A 107 4.83 -9.35 -4.85
N ILE A 108 4.20 -8.35 -4.26
CA ILE A 108 2.83 -7.98 -4.59
C ILE A 108 2.84 -7.34 -5.98
N THR A 109 2.08 -7.91 -6.91
CA THR A 109 1.99 -7.43 -8.29
C THR A 109 0.78 -6.54 -8.52
N ASP A 110 -0.22 -6.64 -7.64
CA ASP A 110 -1.47 -5.88 -7.77
C ASP A 110 -2.10 -5.67 -6.40
N TRP A 111 -2.16 -4.41 -5.97
CA TRP A 111 -2.92 -3.99 -4.79
C TRP A 111 -4.36 -3.78 -5.21
N LYS A 112 -5.25 -4.57 -4.62
CA LYS A 112 -6.68 -4.47 -4.88
C LYS A 112 -7.32 -3.47 -3.92
N ASP A 113 -8.21 -2.62 -4.44
CA ASP A 113 -9.00 -1.66 -3.67
C ASP A 113 -10.38 -2.23 -3.29
#